data_AF-A0A1Z1UWH5-F1
#
_entry.id   AF-A0A1Z1UWH5-F1
#
_cell.length_a   1.000
_cell.length_b   1.000
_cell.length_c   1.000
_cell.angle_alpha   90.00
_cell.angle_beta   90.00
_cell.angle_gamma   90.00
#
_symmetry.space_group_name_H-M   'P 1'
#
loop_
_entity.id
_entity.type
_entity.pdbx_description
1 polymer ?
#
loop_
_entity_poly.entity_id
_entity_poly.type
_entity_poly.pdbx_seq_one_letter_code
_entity_poly.pdbx_strand_id
1 'polypeptide(L)'
;MLRRPFGLRKLVDELFAAADVVPRIVFETIEIPTIEGLVAAGFGVAVVPSPRPTKETEGVRYVPLDDVGAFRPIGLAWPVGREPSPVVTRFLTFLANRGQGAI
;
A
#
# COMPACT_ATOMS: atom_id res chain seq x y z
N MET A 1 16.94 -17.20 3.27
CA MET A 1 15.49 -17.41 3.48
C MET A 1 14.82 -16.05 3.64
N LEU A 2 14.15 -15.55 2.61
CA LEU A 2 13.42 -14.29 2.73
C LEU A 2 12.09 -14.56 3.43
N ARG A 3 11.78 -13.74 4.44
CA ARG A 3 10.50 -13.67 5.15
C ARG A 3 9.35 -13.82 4.16
N ARG A 4 8.29 -14.55 4.55
CA ARG A 4 7.04 -14.62 3.76
C ARG A 4 6.61 -13.19 3.37
N PRO A 5 6.35 -12.91 2.08
CA PRO A 5 5.87 -11.61 1.66
C PRO A 5 4.59 -11.25 2.43
N PHE A 6 4.52 -10.02 2.93
CA PHE A 6 3.35 -9.49 3.63
C PHE A 6 3.01 -8.11 3.09
N GLY A 7 1.75 -7.69 3.27
CA GLY A 7 1.28 -6.39 2.82
C GLY A 7 1.34 -6.25 1.29
N LEU A 8 1.90 -5.13 0.81
CA LEU A 8 1.88 -4.76 -0.61
C LEU A 8 2.59 -5.80 -1.49
N ARG A 9 3.73 -6.33 -1.05
CA ARG A 9 4.49 -7.29 -1.89
C ARG A 9 3.67 -8.54 -2.21
N LYS A 10 2.97 -9.09 -1.21
CA LYS A 10 2.09 -10.26 -1.40
C LYS A 10 1.00 -9.96 -2.44
N LEU A 11 0.39 -8.79 -2.37
CA LEU A 11 -0.64 -8.38 -3.33
C LEU A 11 -0.07 -8.25 -4.75
N VAL A 12 1.09 -7.61 -4.89
CA VAL A 12 1.77 -7.47 -6.18
C VAL A 12 2.11 -8.83 -6.76
N ASP A 13 2.63 -9.76 -5.95
CA ASP A 13 2.91 -11.14 -6.37
C ASP A 13 1.62 -11.86 -6.85
N GLU A 14 0.51 -11.70 -6.13
CA GLU A 14 -0.79 -12.28 -6.49
C GLU A 14 -1.34 -11.71 -7.81
N LEU A 15 -1.20 -10.40 -8.04
CA LEU A 15 -1.61 -9.75 -9.30
C LEU A 15 -0.78 -10.25 -10.48
N PHE A 16 0.55 -10.30 -10.33
CA PHE A 16 1.43 -10.82 -11.38
C PHE A 16 1.18 -12.30 -11.68
N ALA A 17 0.95 -13.12 -10.64
CA ALA A 17 0.60 -14.52 -10.80
C ALA A 17 -0.76 -14.71 -11.49
N ALA A 18 -1.76 -13.91 -11.16
CA ALA A 18 -3.08 -13.95 -11.83
C ALA A 18 -3.00 -13.56 -13.32
N ALA A 19 -2.03 -12.72 -13.69
CA ALA A 19 -1.75 -12.34 -15.07
C ALA A 19 -0.84 -13.33 -15.83
N ASP A 20 -0.35 -14.39 -15.18
CA ASP A 20 0.67 -15.32 -15.71
C ASP A 20 1.95 -14.59 -16.18
N VAL A 21 2.35 -13.55 -15.45
CA VAL A 21 3.53 -12.73 -15.74
C VAL A 21 4.55 -12.85 -14.61
N VAL A 22 5.80 -13.13 -14.95
CA VAL A 22 6.92 -13.09 -13.99
C VAL A 22 7.62 -11.73 -14.08
N PRO A 23 7.55 -10.87 -13.05
CA PRO A 23 8.18 -9.56 -13.10
C PRO A 23 9.70 -9.68 -12.97
N ARG A 24 10.43 -8.89 -13.78
CA ARG A 24 11.87 -8.71 -13.60
C ARG A 24 12.14 -7.67 -12.53
N ILE A 25 12.43 -8.12 -11.31
CA ILE A 25 12.68 -7.25 -10.16
C ILE A 25 14.15 -6.80 -10.17
N VAL A 26 14.38 -5.50 -10.34
CA VAL A 26 15.72 -4.89 -10.31
C VAL A 26 16.10 -4.29 -8.95
N PHE A 27 15.10 -3.96 -8.13
CA PHE A 27 15.29 -3.41 -6.78
C PHE A 27 14.05 -3.64 -5.91
N GLU A 28 14.25 -3.82 -4.61
CA GLU A 28 13.16 -3.93 -3.61
C GLU A 28 13.50 -3.11 -2.36
N THR A 29 12.54 -2.33 -1.88
CA THR A 29 12.62 -1.60 -0.61
C THR A 29 11.22 -1.33 -0.07
N ILE A 30 11.14 -0.93 1.19
CA ILE A 30 9.90 -0.50 1.86
C ILE A 30 9.73 1.03 1.87
N GLU A 31 10.79 1.77 1.55
CA GLU A 31 10.80 3.23 1.58
C GLU A 31 10.30 3.82 0.26
N ILE A 32 9.04 4.27 0.23
CA ILE A 32 8.40 4.85 -0.95
C ILE A 32 9.24 6.00 -1.56
N PRO A 33 9.82 6.95 -0.80
CA PRO A 33 10.64 8.02 -1.39
C PRO A 33 11.87 7.50 -2.15
N THR A 34 12.46 6.39 -1.71
CA THR A 34 13.57 5.74 -2.42
C THR A 34 13.11 5.13 -3.74
N ILE A 35 11.94 4.49 -3.74
CA ILE A 35 11.31 3.95 -4.97
C ILE A 35 11.05 5.08 -5.96
N GLU A 36 10.42 6.16 -5.51
CA GLU A 36 10.14 7.34 -6.34
C GLU A 36 11.42 7.92 -6.95
N GLY A 37 12.49 8.05 -6.16
CA GLY A 37 13.79 8.52 -6.65
C GLY A 37 14.42 7.61 -7.71
N LEU A 38 14.31 6.29 -7.56
CA LEU A 38 14.79 5.33 -8.56
C LEU A 38 13.99 5.40 -9.86
N VAL A 39 12.66 5.54 -9.76
CA VAL A 39 11.79 5.74 -10.93
C VAL A 39 12.14 7.04 -11.65
N ALA A 40 12.28 8.16 -10.92
CA ALA A 40 12.69 9.44 -11.48
C ALA A 40 14.07 9.38 -12.17
N ALA A 41 14.98 8.56 -11.65
CA ALA A 41 16.29 8.30 -12.23
C ALA A 41 16.28 7.33 -13.43
N GLY A 42 15.11 6.80 -13.84
CA GLY A 42 14.97 5.95 -15.02
C GLY A 42 15.26 4.47 -14.78
N PHE A 43 15.27 3.98 -13.54
CA PHE A 43 15.50 2.55 -13.24
C PHE A 43 14.31 1.65 -13.65
N GLY A 44 13.17 2.22 -14.01
CA GLY A 44 12.00 1.52 -14.52
C GLY A 44 10.69 2.02 -13.91
N VAL A 45 9.77 1.09 -13.69
CA VAL A 45 8.46 1.34 -13.05
C VAL A 45 8.39 0.65 -11.70
N ALA A 46 7.52 1.14 -10.82
CA ALA A 46 7.28 0.54 -9.51
C ALA A 46 5.80 0.52 -9.15
N VAL A 47 5.41 -0.44 -8.32
CA VAL A 47 4.09 -0.50 -7.71
C VAL A 47 4.17 0.01 -6.27
N VAL A 48 3.39 1.04 -5.97
CA VAL A 48 3.32 1.70 -4.65
C VAL A 48 1.85 1.82 -4.22
N PRO A 49 1.56 2.03 -2.92
CA PRO A 49 0.21 2.40 -2.50
C PRO A 49 -0.20 3.72 -3.18
N SER A 50 -1.50 3.89 -3.42
CA SER A 50 -2.00 5.14 -3.99
C SER A 50 -1.49 6.34 -3.18
N PRO A 51 -0.83 7.31 -3.81
CA PRO A 51 -0.36 8.49 -3.11
C PRO A 51 -1.56 9.34 -2.66
N ARG A 52 -1.31 10.32 -1.79
CA ARG A 52 -2.31 11.34 -1.49
C ARG A 52 -2.58 12.16 -2.77
N PRO A 53 -3.80 12.68 -2.98
CA PRO A 53 -4.11 13.46 -4.20
C PRO A 53 -3.19 14.66 -4.44
N THR A 54 -2.63 15.25 -3.38
CA THR A 54 -1.73 16.41 -3.44
C THR A 54 -0.25 16.04 -3.54
N LYS A 55 0.10 14.74 -3.59
CA LYS A 55 1.49 14.29 -3.61
C LYS A 55 1.99 14.33 -5.05
N GLU A 56 2.94 15.20 -5.28
CA GLU A 56 3.71 15.28 -6.52
C GLU A 56 5.16 14.90 -6.24
N THR A 57 5.78 14.21 -7.18
CA THR A 57 7.21 13.93 -7.15
C THR A 57 7.77 14.23 -8.53
N GLU A 58 8.75 15.13 -8.60
CA GLU A 58 9.39 15.53 -9.85
C GLU A 58 9.95 14.31 -10.59
N GLY A 59 9.72 14.23 -11.90
CA GLY A 59 10.15 13.10 -12.71
C GLY A 59 9.34 11.80 -12.52
N VAL A 60 8.29 11.80 -11.70
CA VAL A 60 7.42 10.63 -11.48
C VAL A 60 5.99 10.92 -11.91
N ARG A 61 5.41 10.01 -12.69
CA ARG A 61 3.98 9.99 -12.98
C ARG A 61 3.33 8.81 -12.27
N TYR A 62 2.37 9.09 -11.39
CA TYR A 62 1.53 8.06 -10.79
C TYR A 62 0.44 7.65 -11.77
N VAL A 63 0.31 6.35 -12.00
CA VAL A 63 -0.71 5.76 -12.87
C VAL A 63 -1.55 4.82 -12.01
N PRO A 64 -2.88 5.03 -11.91
CA PRO A 64 -3.77 4.10 -11.22
C PRO A 64 -3.73 2.72 -11.89
N LEU A 65 -3.74 1.67 -11.08
CA LEU A 65 -3.98 0.31 -11.57
C LEU A 65 -5.48 0.09 -11.70
N ASP A 66 -5.93 -0.44 -12.84
CA ASP A 66 -7.34 -0.68 -13.18
C ASP A 66 -7.82 -2.09 -12.82
N ASP A 67 -6.94 -2.93 -12.27
CA ASP A 67 -7.29 -4.25 -11.77
C ASP A 67 -8.10 -4.16 -10.46
N VAL A 68 -9.25 -4.84 -10.42
CA VAL A 68 -10.14 -4.87 -9.24
C VAL A 68 -9.48 -5.48 -7.99
N GLY A 69 -8.47 -6.34 -8.20
CA GLY A 69 -7.64 -6.92 -7.17
C GLY A 69 -6.52 -5.99 -6.68
N ALA A 70 -6.25 -4.86 -7.35
CA ALA A 70 -5.23 -3.89 -6.94
C ALA A 70 -5.70 -2.99 -5.77
N PHE A 71 -6.42 -3.58 -4.82
CA PHE A 71 -6.96 -2.93 -3.64
C PHE A 71 -6.55 -3.70 -2.38
N ARG A 72 -6.24 -2.95 -1.32
CA ARG A 72 -5.96 -3.52 0.00
C ARG A 72 -6.70 -2.74 1.09
N PRO A 73 -7.54 -3.39 1.91
CA PRO A 73 -8.16 -2.73 3.04
C PRO A 73 -7.12 -2.40 4.12
N ILE A 74 -7.25 -1.22 4.71
CA ILE A 74 -6.55 -0.82 5.94
C ILE A 74 -7.53 -0.99 7.09
N GLY A 75 -7.14 -1.73 8.12
CA GLY A 75 -7.99 -2.07 9.25
C GLY A 75 -7.41 -1.63 10.60
N LEU A 76 -8.26 -1.73 11.62
CA LEU A 76 -7.91 -1.50 13.02
C LEU A 76 -7.91 -2.84 13.76
N ALA A 77 -6.94 -3.04 14.66
CA ALA A 77 -6.81 -4.26 15.44
C ALA A 77 -6.53 -3.94 16.91
N TRP A 78 -7.12 -4.70 17.82
CA TRP A 78 -6.93 -4.59 19.27
C TRP A 78 -7.08 -5.96 19.95
N PRO A 79 -6.55 -6.15 21.18
CA PRO A 79 -6.65 -7.41 21.89
C PRO A 79 -8.10 -7.82 22.17
N VAL A 80 -8.40 -9.10 21.95
CA VAL A 80 -9.67 -9.70 22.36
C VAL A 80 -9.70 -9.86 23.88
N GLY A 81 -10.85 -9.61 24.50
CA GLY A 81 -11.05 -9.79 25.95
C GLY A 81 -10.59 -8.62 26.82
N ARG A 82 -10.10 -7.52 26.22
CA ARG A 82 -9.82 -6.26 26.91
C ARG A 82 -10.76 -5.19 26.40
N GLU A 83 -11.59 -4.63 27.27
CA GLU A 83 -12.40 -3.47 26.91
C GLU A 83 -11.47 -2.29 26.57
N PRO A 84 -11.68 -1.62 25.42
CA PRO A 84 -10.93 -0.42 25.08
C PRO A 84 -11.16 0.66 26.14
N SER A 85 -10.09 1.35 26.54
CA SER A 85 -10.25 2.52 27.42
C SER A 85 -11.12 3.58 26.74
N PRO A 86 -11.72 4.51 27.49
CA PRO A 86 -12.52 5.58 26.89
C PRO A 86 -11.77 6.40 25.83
N VAL A 87 -10.44 6.55 25.97
CA VAL A 87 -9.59 7.22 24.96
C VAL A 87 -9.52 6.39 23.68
N VAL A 88 -9.30 5.08 23.79
CA VAL A 88 -9.24 4.18 22.63
C VAL A 88 -10.61 4.12 21.93
N THR A 89 -11.71 3.99 22.69
CA THR A 89 -13.06 4.01 22.12
C THR A 89 -13.32 5.28 21.31
N ARG A 90 -12.98 6.46 21.87
CA ARG A 90 -13.11 7.72 21.14
C ARG A 90 -12.29 7.75 19.85
N PHE A 91 -11.06 7.21 19.87
CA PHE A 91 -10.22 7.14 18.68
C PHE A 91 -10.79 6.19 17.61
N LEU A 92 -11.28 5.01 18.02
CA LEU A 92 -11.94 4.07 17.11
C LEU A 92 -13.19 4.68 16.46
N THR A 93 -14.04 5.36 17.25
CA THR A 93 -15.21 6.09 16.73
C THR A 93 -14.80 7.19 15.75
N PHE A 94 -13.77 7.98 16.09
CA PHE A 94 -13.26 9.03 15.21
C PHE A 94 -12.79 8.47 13.85
N LEU A 95 -12.05 7.36 13.85
CA LEU A 95 -11.58 6.72 12.63
C LEU A 95 -12.72 6.10 11.82
N ALA A 96 -13.70 5.47 12.48
CA ALA A 96 -14.87 4.91 11.81
C ALA A 96 -15.70 5.97 11.05
N ASN A 97 -15.75 7.20 11.57
CA ASN A 97 -16.45 8.31 10.93
C ASN A 97 -15.65 8.96 9.79
N ARG A 98 -14.31 8.92 9.85
CA ARG A 98 -13.41 9.47 8.83
C ARG A 98 -13.11 8.48 7.69
N GLY A 99 -13.16 7.18 7.98
CA GLY A 99 -12.85 6.11 7.02
C GLY A 99 -13.93 5.87 5.96
N GLN A 100 -15.12 6.46 6.10
CA GLN A 100 -16.24 6.31 5.15
C GLN A 100 -16.13 7.21 3.90
N GLY A 101 -15.12 8.09 3.81
CA GLY A 101 -14.96 9.04 2.70
C GLY A 101 -13.91 8.67 1.65
N ALA A 102 -13.41 7.44 1.63
CA ALA A 102 -12.30 7.01 0.78
C ALA A 102 -12.57 5.69 0.03
N ILE A 103 -13.84 5.42 -0.29
CA ILE A 103 -14.27 4.32 -1.18
C ILE A 103 -14.94 4.94 -2.39
#